data_AF-A0A2T2TE46-F1
#
_entry.id   AF-A0A2T2TE46-F1
#
_cell.length_a   1.000
_cell.length_b   1.000
_cell.length_c   1.000
_cell.angle_alpha   90.00
_cell.angle_beta   90.00
_cell.angle_gamma   90.00
#
_symmetry.space_group_name_H-M   'P 1'
#
loop_
_entity.id
_entity.type
_entity.pdbx_description
1 polymer ?
#
loop_
_entity_poly.entity_id
_entity_poly.type
_entity_poly.pdbx_seq_one_letter_code
_entity_poly.pdbx_strand_id
1 'polypeptide(L)'
;MSIKLGINGFGRIGRLCFRALLEREERDIDIVGVNDLTDAGTLATLLKYDTVHGQFPSEVGLDDDALVVDGERFPVFSQKDPTALPWGDLDTDAVIESTGVFRTREKAAQHLDAGADKVVISAPAKSEVDATVVLGVNDDILTGDEEVVSNASCTTNCLAPLVKVLDDAFGLESGLMTTVHAYTSSQNIVDGPHGDLRRARTAAESIIPTTT
;
A
#
# COMPACT_ATOMS: atom_id res chain seq x y z
N MET A 1 9.86 -8.15 20.54
CA MET A 1 9.29 -9.01 19.49
C MET A 1 9.20 -8.16 18.24
N SER A 2 9.52 -8.74 17.09
CA SER A 2 9.25 -8.15 15.79
C SER A 2 7.75 -8.17 15.51
N ILE A 3 7.26 -7.18 14.79
CA ILE A 3 5.89 -7.11 14.29
C ILE A 3 5.77 -8.01 13.06
N LYS A 4 4.84 -8.95 13.07
CA LYS A 4 4.52 -9.84 11.96
C LYS A 4 3.59 -9.16 10.97
N LEU A 5 4.08 -8.93 9.76
CA LEU A 5 3.42 -8.14 8.73
C LEU A 5 2.99 -8.98 7.54
N GLY A 6 1.70 -8.98 7.23
CA GLY A 6 1.16 -9.44 5.95
C GLY A 6 1.08 -8.30 4.92
N ILE A 7 1.29 -8.60 3.64
CA ILE A 7 1.07 -7.63 2.55
C ILE A 7 0.00 -8.16 1.60
N ASN A 8 -1.13 -7.47 1.52
CA ASN A 8 -2.18 -7.76 0.55
C ASN A 8 -2.06 -6.83 -0.67
N GLY A 9 -1.89 -7.42 -1.85
CA GLY A 9 -1.62 -6.72 -3.11
C GLY A 9 -0.13 -6.47 -3.30
N PHE A 10 0.53 -7.29 -4.11
CA PHE A 10 1.96 -7.16 -4.41
C PHE A 10 2.20 -6.31 -5.68
N GLY A 11 1.44 -5.21 -5.77
CA GLY A 11 1.56 -4.17 -6.78
C GLY A 11 2.75 -3.23 -6.52
N ARG A 12 2.74 -2.03 -7.10
CA ARG A 12 3.84 -1.06 -6.91
C ARG A 12 4.11 -0.76 -5.44
N ILE A 13 3.07 -0.44 -4.65
CA ILE A 13 3.24 -0.06 -3.24
C ILE A 13 3.65 -1.26 -2.39
N GLY A 14 2.98 -2.41 -2.53
CA GLY A 14 3.34 -3.63 -1.80
C GLY A 14 4.80 -4.05 -2.02
N ARG A 15 5.28 -4.04 -3.28
CA ARG A 15 6.70 -4.37 -3.57
C ARG A 15 7.67 -3.35 -3.02
N LEU A 16 7.37 -2.05 -3.10
CA LEU A 16 8.25 -1.01 -2.56
C LEU A 16 8.30 -1.06 -1.02
N CYS A 17 7.18 -1.36 -0.38
CA CYS A 17 7.14 -1.61 1.06
C CYS A 17 7.99 -2.82 1.44
N PHE A 18 7.83 -3.94 0.72
CA PHE A 18 8.66 -5.13 0.91
C PHE A 18 10.16 -4.85 0.77
N ARG A 19 10.57 -4.17 -0.32
CA ARG A 19 11.98 -3.77 -0.52
C ARG A 19 12.48 -2.88 0.61
N ALA A 20 11.72 -1.83 0.96
CA ALA A 20 12.11 -0.89 2.00
C ALA A 20 12.29 -1.56 3.36
N LEU A 21 11.44 -2.54 3.70
CA LEU A 21 11.55 -3.29 4.95
C LEU A 21 12.81 -4.19 4.98
N LEU A 22 13.16 -4.83 3.87
CA LEU A 22 14.36 -5.67 3.82
C LEU A 22 15.67 -4.87 3.76
N GLU A 23 15.62 -3.65 3.22
CA GLU A 23 16.77 -2.74 3.16
C GLU A 23 17.03 -2.02 4.50
N ARG A 24 16.09 -2.06 5.46
CA ARG A 24 16.28 -1.49 6.79
C ARG A 24 17.28 -2.32 7.59
N GLU A 25 18.17 -1.62 8.31
CA GLU A 25 19.06 -2.24 9.29
C GLU A 25 18.27 -2.75 10.51
N GLU A 26 17.18 -2.05 10.85
CA GLU A 26 16.25 -2.41 11.91
C GLU A 26 15.37 -3.58 11.45
N ARG A 27 15.52 -4.74 12.12
CA ARG A 27 14.70 -5.93 11.91
C ARG A 27 13.61 -6.02 12.98
N ASP A 28 12.81 -4.96 13.08
CA ASP A 28 11.66 -4.86 13.99
C ASP A 28 10.34 -5.31 13.35
N ILE A 29 10.35 -5.62 12.05
CA ILE A 29 9.21 -6.07 11.27
C ILE A 29 9.60 -7.31 10.47
N ASP A 30 8.85 -8.39 10.65
CA ASP A 30 9.01 -9.66 9.93
C ASP A 30 7.85 -9.82 8.95
N ILE A 31 8.15 -9.94 7.65
CA ILE A 31 7.12 -10.16 6.65
C ILE A 31 6.73 -11.64 6.66
N VAL A 32 5.51 -11.95 7.11
CA VAL A 32 5.04 -13.33 7.26
C VAL A 32 4.37 -13.89 6.01
N GLY A 33 3.98 -13.03 5.06
CA GLY A 33 3.44 -13.47 3.78
C GLY A 33 2.97 -12.34 2.88
N VAL A 34 2.89 -12.62 1.59
CA VAL A 34 2.39 -11.72 0.57
C VAL A 34 1.22 -12.37 -0.18
N ASN A 35 0.20 -11.60 -0.56
CA ASN A 35 -0.92 -12.09 -1.35
C ASN A 35 -1.07 -11.26 -2.65
N ASP A 36 -1.23 -11.95 -3.78
CA ASP A 36 -1.61 -11.32 -5.06
C ASP A 36 -2.32 -12.32 -5.98
N LEU A 37 -2.94 -11.86 -7.06
CA LEU A 37 -3.70 -12.69 -8.00
C LEU A 37 -2.86 -13.18 -9.19
N THR A 38 -1.55 -13.28 -9.00
CA THR A 38 -0.59 -13.75 -9.99
C THR A 38 0.38 -14.76 -9.37
N ASP A 39 1.11 -15.49 -10.20
CA ASP A 39 2.02 -16.53 -9.74
C ASP A 39 3.28 -15.95 -9.07
N ALA A 40 3.88 -16.73 -8.16
CA ALA A 40 5.06 -16.31 -7.42
C ALA A 40 6.24 -15.91 -8.35
N GLY A 41 6.39 -16.57 -9.50
CA GLY A 41 7.47 -16.26 -10.45
C GLY A 41 7.32 -14.92 -11.13
N THR A 42 6.10 -14.54 -11.48
CA THR A 42 5.78 -13.18 -11.90
C THR A 42 6.10 -12.17 -10.81
N LEU A 43 5.71 -12.44 -9.55
CA LEU A 43 6.01 -11.55 -8.43
C LEU A 43 7.51 -11.40 -8.15
N ALA A 44 8.28 -12.49 -8.17
CA ALA A 44 9.74 -12.46 -8.01
C ALA A 44 10.42 -11.61 -9.08
N THR A 45 9.98 -11.74 -10.33
CA THR A 45 10.51 -10.94 -11.45
C THR A 45 10.22 -9.46 -11.24
N LEU A 46 8.97 -9.11 -10.89
CA LEU A 46 8.56 -7.73 -10.63
C LEU A 46 9.17 -7.15 -9.34
N LEU A 47 9.53 -8.00 -8.38
CA LEU A 47 10.29 -7.61 -7.19
C LEU A 47 11.75 -7.37 -7.52
N LYS A 48 12.39 -8.19 -8.37
CA LYS A 48 13.80 -8.01 -8.73
C LYS A 48 14.02 -6.81 -9.66
N TYR A 49 13.12 -6.58 -10.61
CA TYR A 49 13.30 -5.57 -11.66
C TYR A 49 12.15 -4.54 -11.63
N ASP A 50 12.46 -3.29 -11.27
CA ASP A 50 11.50 -2.18 -11.33
C ASP A 50 12.02 -1.09 -12.28
N THR A 51 11.21 -0.65 -13.23
CA THR A 51 11.60 0.35 -14.24
C THR A 51 11.91 1.72 -13.65
N VAL A 52 11.27 2.09 -12.53
CA VAL A 52 11.41 3.41 -11.89
C VAL A 52 12.45 3.36 -10.77
N HIS A 53 12.45 2.29 -9.99
CA HIS A 53 13.30 2.16 -8.79
C HIS A 53 14.51 1.23 -8.99
N GLY A 54 14.73 0.76 -10.21
CA GLY A 54 15.87 -0.07 -10.56
C GLY A 54 15.78 -1.52 -10.04
N GLN A 55 16.91 -2.21 -10.18
CA GLN A 55 17.07 -3.58 -9.75
C GLN A 55 17.19 -3.65 -8.22
N PHE A 56 16.42 -4.53 -7.59
CA PHE A 56 16.55 -4.80 -6.15
C PHE A 56 17.92 -5.46 -5.90
N PRO A 57 18.76 -4.94 -4.98
CA PRO A 57 20.13 -5.46 -4.79
C PRO A 57 20.15 -6.92 -4.32
N SER A 58 19.22 -7.33 -3.47
CA SER A 58 19.13 -8.70 -2.93
C SER A 58 18.96 -9.77 -4.00
N GLU A 59 19.48 -10.97 -3.75
CA GLU A 59 19.21 -12.14 -4.55
C GLU A 59 17.74 -12.52 -4.40
N VAL A 60 17.01 -12.63 -5.52
CA VAL A 60 15.59 -12.99 -5.52
C VAL A 60 15.44 -14.28 -6.32
N GLY A 61 14.91 -15.29 -5.66
CA GLY A 61 14.59 -16.59 -6.21
C GLY A 61 13.17 -17.03 -5.87
N LEU A 62 12.89 -18.29 -6.16
CA LEU A 62 11.60 -18.94 -5.94
C LEU A 62 11.83 -20.31 -5.34
N ASP A 63 10.92 -20.69 -4.46
CA ASP A 63 10.80 -22.05 -3.96
C ASP A 63 9.32 -22.36 -3.76
N ASP A 64 8.77 -23.17 -4.66
CA ASP A 64 7.34 -23.44 -4.79
C ASP A 64 6.50 -22.15 -4.79
N ASP A 65 5.61 -22.00 -3.81
CA ASP A 65 4.74 -20.86 -3.61
C ASP A 65 5.36 -19.81 -2.66
N ALA A 66 6.69 -19.65 -2.68
CA ALA A 66 7.38 -18.65 -1.85
C ALA A 66 8.40 -17.85 -2.66
N LEU A 67 8.52 -16.56 -2.33
CA LEU A 67 9.68 -15.76 -2.71
C LEU A 67 10.85 -16.15 -1.81
N VAL A 68 12.04 -16.28 -2.39
CA VAL A 68 13.27 -16.45 -1.63
C VAL A 68 14.12 -15.21 -1.82
N VAL A 69 14.40 -14.47 -0.75
CA VAL A 69 15.22 -13.25 -0.81
C VAL A 69 16.41 -13.39 0.13
N ASP A 70 17.62 -13.35 -0.42
CA ASP A 70 18.88 -13.58 0.32
C ASP A 70 18.85 -14.86 1.21
N GLY A 71 18.14 -15.89 0.74
CA GLY A 71 17.96 -17.17 1.43
C GLY A 71 16.77 -17.22 2.42
N GLU A 72 16.12 -16.10 2.70
CA GLU A 72 14.92 -16.01 3.54
C GLU A 72 13.66 -16.30 2.71
N ARG A 73 12.72 -17.06 3.26
CA ARG A 73 11.50 -17.50 2.56
C ARG A 73 10.30 -16.65 2.97
N PHE A 74 9.56 -16.18 1.97
CA PHE A 74 8.33 -15.40 2.14
C PHE A 74 7.18 -16.09 1.41
N PRO A 75 6.22 -16.70 2.13
CA PRO A 75 5.06 -17.35 1.52
C PRO A 75 4.27 -16.40 0.61
N VAL A 76 3.88 -16.90 -0.56
CA VAL A 76 3.02 -16.22 -1.52
C VAL A 76 1.66 -16.90 -1.54
N PHE A 77 0.61 -16.12 -1.33
CA PHE A 77 -0.77 -16.56 -1.43
C PHE A 77 -1.42 -16.00 -2.69
N SER A 78 -2.44 -16.71 -3.18
CA SER A 78 -3.27 -16.23 -4.29
C SER A 78 -4.76 -16.33 -3.98
N GLN A 79 -5.17 -15.60 -2.94
CA GLN A 79 -6.55 -15.54 -2.47
C GLN A 79 -7.20 -14.23 -2.90
N LYS A 80 -8.31 -14.33 -3.61
CA LYS A 80 -9.15 -13.19 -3.98
C LYS A 80 -10.01 -12.69 -2.81
N ASP A 81 -10.40 -13.61 -1.95
CA ASP A 81 -11.17 -13.32 -0.74
C ASP A 81 -10.20 -13.17 0.44
N PRO A 82 -10.08 -11.98 1.06
CA PRO A 82 -9.18 -11.78 2.18
C PRO A 82 -9.45 -12.69 3.38
N THR A 83 -10.70 -13.15 3.59
CA THR A 83 -11.05 -14.01 4.73
C THR A 83 -10.49 -15.43 4.60
N ALA A 84 -10.00 -15.81 3.42
CA ALA A 84 -9.37 -17.10 3.15
C ALA A 84 -7.84 -17.08 3.37
N LEU A 85 -7.27 -15.93 3.73
CA LEU A 85 -5.85 -15.81 4.01
C LEU A 85 -5.53 -16.40 5.40
N PRO A 86 -4.40 -17.09 5.56
CA PRO A 86 -4.06 -17.76 6.82
C PRO A 86 -3.41 -16.79 7.84
N TRP A 87 -3.96 -15.58 8.01
CA TRP A 87 -3.36 -14.57 8.88
C TRP A 87 -3.31 -15.01 10.35
N GLY A 88 -4.36 -15.66 10.85
CA GLY A 88 -4.37 -16.24 12.19
C GLY A 88 -3.32 -17.35 12.36
N ASP A 89 -3.11 -18.19 11.35
CA ASP A 89 -2.11 -19.28 11.42
C ASP A 89 -0.66 -18.76 11.38
N LEU A 90 -0.46 -17.54 10.88
CA LEU A 90 0.83 -16.87 10.81
C LEU A 90 1.11 -15.96 12.02
N ASP A 91 0.14 -15.81 12.94
CA ASP A 91 0.07 -14.81 14.00
C ASP A 91 0.32 -13.38 13.45
N THR A 92 -0.36 -12.99 12.38
CA THR A 92 -0.14 -11.69 11.73
C THR A 92 -0.61 -10.52 12.62
N ASP A 93 0.31 -9.70 13.12
CA ASP A 93 -0.02 -8.51 13.90
C ASP A 93 -0.64 -7.39 13.04
N ALA A 94 -0.19 -7.23 11.79
CA ALA A 94 -0.69 -6.18 10.92
C ALA A 94 -0.70 -6.59 9.44
N VAL A 95 -1.65 -6.06 8.68
CA VAL A 95 -1.72 -6.21 7.22
C VAL A 95 -1.65 -4.86 6.54
N ILE A 96 -0.78 -4.74 5.53
CA ILE A 96 -0.83 -3.62 4.57
C ILE A 96 -1.79 -4.00 3.45
N GLU A 97 -2.91 -3.29 3.39
CA GLU A 97 -3.90 -3.42 2.32
C GLU A 97 -3.55 -2.43 1.19
N SER A 98 -2.91 -2.96 0.14
CA SER A 98 -2.40 -2.18 -0.99
C SER A 98 -2.90 -2.63 -2.36
N THR A 99 -3.99 -3.41 -2.40
CA THR A 99 -4.66 -3.80 -3.65
C THR A 99 -5.40 -2.63 -4.30
N GLY A 100 -5.82 -1.64 -3.50
CA GLY A 100 -6.71 -0.56 -3.92
C GLY A 100 -8.18 -0.98 -4.07
N VAL A 101 -8.52 -2.23 -3.75
CA VAL A 101 -9.88 -2.81 -3.84
C VAL A 101 -10.61 -2.71 -2.50
N PHE A 102 -9.96 -3.07 -1.40
CA PHE A 102 -10.55 -3.13 -0.05
C PHE A 102 -10.43 -1.80 0.69
N ARG A 103 -11.01 -0.75 0.11
CA ARG A 103 -10.87 0.64 0.57
C ARG A 103 -11.93 1.12 1.57
N THR A 104 -12.84 0.27 2.03
CA THR A 104 -13.80 0.62 3.10
C THR A 104 -13.42 -0.12 4.37
N ARG A 105 -13.80 0.38 5.54
CA ARG A 105 -13.56 -0.28 6.84
C ARG A 105 -14.05 -1.72 6.80
N GLU A 106 -15.29 -1.94 6.36
CA GLU A 106 -15.90 -3.27 6.24
C GLU A 106 -15.08 -4.22 5.34
N LYS A 107 -14.57 -3.73 4.22
CA LYS A 107 -13.79 -4.56 3.29
C LYS A 107 -12.40 -4.86 3.81
N ALA A 108 -11.75 -3.88 4.43
CA ALA A 108 -10.44 -4.06 5.05
C ALA A 108 -10.52 -4.98 6.29
N ALA A 109 -11.61 -4.90 7.04
CA ALA A 109 -11.87 -5.74 8.23
C ALA A 109 -11.95 -7.24 7.90
N GLN A 110 -12.11 -7.63 6.63
CA GLN A 110 -12.01 -9.02 6.21
C GLN A 110 -10.63 -9.65 6.52
N HIS A 111 -9.58 -8.83 6.69
CA HIS A 111 -8.30 -9.31 7.20
C HIS A 111 -8.32 -9.59 8.70
N LEU A 112 -9.11 -8.85 9.47
CA LEU A 112 -9.34 -9.13 10.90
C LEU A 112 -10.12 -10.43 11.06
N ASP A 113 -11.14 -10.64 10.22
CA ASP A 113 -11.88 -11.91 10.16
C ASP A 113 -10.97 -13.10 9.80
N ALA A 114 -9.89 -12.86 9.06
CA ALA A 114 -8.86 -13.84 8.72
C ALA A 114 -7.83 -14.08 9.84
N GLY A 115 -7.92 -13.34 10.94
CA GLY A 115 -7.07 -13.47 12.13
C GLY A 115 -5.87 -12.53 12.20
N ALA A 116 -5.83 -11.45 11.41
CA ALA A 116 -4.86 -10.37 11.64
C ALA A 116 -5.35 -9.42 12.75
N ASP A 117 -4.45 -8.82 13.53
CA ASP A 117 -4.86 -7.90 14.60
C ASP A 117 -5.18 -6.49 14.07
N LYS A 118 -4.46 -6.01 13.05
CA LYS A 118 -4.60 -4.65 12.50
C LYS A 118 -4.50 -4.59 10.99
N VAL A 119 -5.05 -3.53 10.40
CA VAL A 119 -5.02 -3.26 8.95
C VAL A 119 -4.66 -1.81 8.67
N VAL A 120 -3.67 -1.60 7.81
CA VAL A 120 -3.27 -0.30 7.27
C VAL A 120 -3.63 -0.23 5.79
N ILE A 121 -4.62 0.57 5.43
CA ILE A 121 -5.00 0.82 4.04
C ILE A 121 -4.01 1.82 3.43
N SER A 122 -3.34 1.44 2.34
CA SER A 122 -2.35 2.28 1.64
C SER A 122 -2.97 3.31 0.67
N ALA A 123 -4.20 3.74 0.95
CA ALA A 123 -5.00 4.64 0.13
C ALA A 123 -6.07 5.35 0.99
N PRO A 124 -6.67 6.46 0.52
CA PRO A 124 -7.80 7.07 1.21
C PRO A 124 -8.94 6.06 1.33
N ALA A 125 -9.47 5.93 2.54
CA ALA A 125 -10.66 5.14 2.78
C ALA A 125 -11.88 5.74 2.04
N LYS A 126 -12.79 4.86 1.62
CA LYS A 126 -14.08 5.18 0.98
C LYS A 126 -15.24 5.15 1.97
N SER A 127 -14.97 4.85 3.23
CA SER A 127 -15.88 4.95 4.37
C SER A 127 -15.10 5.55 5.54
N GLU A 128 -15.80 5.90 6.60
CA GLU A 128 -15.16 6.18 7.88
C GLU A 128 -14.36 4.94 8.34
N VAL A 129 -13.16 5.19 8.86
CA VAL A 129 -12.19 4.23 9.42
C VAL A 129 -11.73 4.80 10.76
N ASP A 130 -11.05 3.99 11.57
CA ASP A 130 -10.74 4.33 12.97
C ASP A 130 -9.81 5.56 13.05
N ALA A 131 -8.84 5.65 12.13
CA ALA A 131 -8.01 6.85 11.96
C ALA A 131 -7.52 6.99 10.50
N THR A 132 -7.31 8.24 10.06
CA THR A 132 -6.51 8.55 8.87
C THR A 132 -5.29 9.36 9.30
N VAL A 133 -4.11 8.82 9.04
CA VAL A 133 -2.86 9.32 9.61
C VAL A 133 -1.89 9.71 8.51
N VAL A 134 -1.24 10.85 8.70
CA VAL A 134 0.00 11.24 8.03
C VAL A 134 1.07 11.32 9.10
N LEU A 135 2.09 10.47 8.99
CA LEU A 135 3.19 10.41 9.94
C LEU A 135 3.94 11.76 9.99
N GLY A 136 4.24 12.23 11.20
CA GLY A 136 4.83 13.53 11.49
C GLY A 136 3.85 14.70 11.48
N VAL A 137 2.54 14.46 11.30
CA VAL A 137 1.50 15.50 11.24
C VAL A 137 0.45 15.31 12.32
N ASN A 138 -0.16 14.13 12.38
CA ASN A 138 -1.26 13.80 13.29
C ASN A 138 -1.17 12.36 13.81
N ASP A 139 0.01 11.74 13.80
CA ASP A 139 0.23 10.37 14.30
C ASP A 139 0.06 10.24 15.81
N ASP A 140 0.04 11.35 16.54
CA ASP A 140 -0.27 11.41 17.97
C ASP A 140 -1.71 10.99 18.31
N ILE A 141 -2.61 10.93 17.32
CA ILE A 141 -3.99 10.46 17.53
C ILE A 141 -4.07 8.94 17.70
N LEU A 142 -3.03 8.20 17.31
CA LEU A 142 -3.02 6.75 17.42
C LEU A 142 -2.87 6.34 18.89
N THR A 143 -3.89 5.66 19.40
CA THR A 143 -3.93 5.18 20.78
C THR A 143 -3.41 3.74 20.90
N GLY A 144 -3.41 3.00 19.78
CA GLY A 144 -3.14 1.58 19.75
C GLY A 144 -4.41 0.72 19.80
N ASP A 145 -5.58 1.30 20.01
CA ASP A 145 -6.87 0.60 19.98
C ASP A 145 -7.46 0.51 18.56
N GLU A 146 -6.88 1.23 17.59
CA GLU A 146 -7.36 1.24 16.21
C GLU A 146 -7.08 -0.11 15.53
N GLU A 147 -8.09 -0.67 14.87
CA GLU A 147 -7.98 -1.92 14.12
C GLU A 147 -7.76 -1.65 12.63
N VAL A 148 -8.45 -0.64 12.07
CA VAL A 148 -8.38 -0.30 10.65
C VAL A 148 -8.06 1.18 10.48
N VAL A 149 -6.87 1.47 9.96
CA VAL A 149 -6.40 2.84 9.71
C VAL A 149 -6.10 3.06 8.23
N SER A 150 -6.17 4.32 7.79
CA SER A 150 -5.77 4.74 6.44
C SER A 150 -4.48 5.56 6.51
N ASN A 151 -3.50 5.20 5.68
CA ASN A 151 -2.30 6.02 5.46
C ASN A 151 -2.52 7.10 4.37
N ALA A 152 -3.76 7.57 4.25
CA ALA A 152 -4.21 8.57 3.31
C ALA A 152 -3.76 8.31 1.85
N SER A 153 -3.51 9.36 1.07
CA SER A 153 -2.93 9.28 -0.28
C SER A 153 -1.50 9.79 -0.33
N CYS A 154 -0.79 9.52 -1.42
CA CYS A 154 0.51 10.14 -1.72
C CYS A 154 0.43 11.68 -1.72
N THR A 155 -0.62 12.26 -2.32
CA THR A 155 -0.82 13.72 -2.32
C THR A 155 -1.10 14.25 -0.92
N THR A 156 -1.89 13.53 -0.11
CA THR A 156 -2.18 13.93 1.28
C THR A 156 -0.91 13.93 2.12
N ASN A 157 -0.07 12.89 2.01
CA ASN A 157 1.22 12.82 2.70
C ASN A 157 2.17 13.96 2.27
N CYS A 158 2.12 14.39 1.01
CA CYS A 158 2.90 15.54 0.53
C CYS A 158 2.35 16.89 1.04
N LEU A 159 1.03 17.07 1.02
CA LEU A 159 0.40 18.36 1.32
C LEU A 159 0.25 18.63 2.83
N ALA A 160 -0.09 17.60 3.62
CA ALA A 160 -0.47 17.79 5.02
C ALA A 160 0.61 18.46 5.89
N PRO A 161 1.92 18.15 5.77
CA PRO A 161 2.96 18.86 6.51
C PRO A 161 3.04 20.35 6.15
N LEU A 162 2.88 20.70 4.86
CA LEU A 162 2.87 22.10 4.42
C LEU A 162 1.67 22.85 5.01
N VAL A 163 0.48 22.26 4.91
CA VAL A 163 -0.75 22.85 5.44
C VAL A 163 -0.64 23.03 6.95
N LYS A 164 -0.16 22.02 7.68
CA LYS A 164 0.04 22.09 9.13
C LYS A 164 0.92 23.26 9.53
N VAL A 165 2.10 23.41 8.90
CA VAL A 165 3.03 24.51 9.22
C VAL A 165 2.40 25.87 8.93
N LEU A 166 1.70 26.02 7.81
CA LEU A 166 1.06 27.28 7.45
C LEU A 166 -0.10 27.63 8.37
N ASP A 167 -0.93 26.65 8.72
CA ASP A 167 -2.08 26.85 9.60
C ASP A 167 -1.63 27.14 11.04
N ASP A 168 -0.71 26.35 11.59
CA ASP A 168 -0.19 26.54 12.95
C ASP A 168 0.50 27.90 13.11
N ALA A 169 1.23 28.39 12.09
CA ALA A 169 1.98 29.63 12.17
C ALA A 169 1.17 30.88 11.83
N PHE A 170 0.22 30.78 10.90
CA PHE A 170 -0.43 31.96 10.30
C PHE A 170 -1.97 31.91 10.35
N GLY A 171 -2.57 30.75 10.54
CA GLY A 171 -4.01 30.52 10.40
C GLY A 171 -4.45 30.58 8.93
N LEU A 172 -4.81 29.45 8.34
CA LEU A 172 -5.30 29.40 6.96
C LEU A 172 -6.81 29.61 6.93
N GLU A 173 -7.26 30.67 6.26
CA GLU A 173 -8.70 30.89 6.01
C GLU A 173 -9.23 30.06 4.82
N SER A 174 -8.44 29.95 3.75
CA SER A 174 -8.79 29.15 2.58
C SER A 174 -7.54 28.85 1.73
N GLY A 175 -7.64 27.83 0.87
CA GLY A 175 -6.54 27.46 -0.03
C GLY A 175 -7.05 26.68 -1.25
N LEU A 176 -6.31 26.77 -2.34
CA LEU A 176 -6.50 25.95 -3.53
C LEU A 176 -5.18 25.26 -3.85
N MET A 177 -5.23 23.95 -4.05
CA MET A 177 -4.05 23.14 -4.39
C MET A 177 -4.24 22.50 -5.76
N THR A 178 -3.15 22.48 -6.53
CA THR A 178 -3.03 21.71 -7.76
C THR A 178 -1.80 20.84 -7.66
N THR A 179 -1.98 19.53 -7.82
CA THR A 179 -0.88 18.57 -7.94
C THR A 179 -0.62 18.26 -9.41
N VAL A 180 0.61 18.43 -9.86
CA VAL A 180 1.06 17.90 -11.16
C VAL A 180 1.64 16.53 -10.89
N HIS A 181 0.81 15.51 -11.12
CA HIS A 181 1.05 14.15 -10.65
C HIS A 181 1.49 13.22 -11.80
N ALA A 182 2.43 12.32 -11.53
CA ALA A 182 2.80 11.26 -12.47
C ALA A 182 1.59 10.36 -12.78
N TYR A 183 1.50 9.78 -13.98
CA TYR A 183 0.41 8.85 -14.26
C TYR A 183 0.52 7.58 -13.40
N THR A 184 -0.61 6.94 -13.14
CA THR A 184 -0.71 5.75 -12.28
C THR A 184 -1.34 4.57 -13.01
N SER A 185 -1.35 3.39 -12.37
CA SER A 185 -2.00 2.19 -12.90
C SER A 185 -3.52 2.30 -13.08
N SER A 186 -4.14 3.36 -12.54
CA SER A 186 -5.57 3.65 -12.75
C SER A 186 -5.88 4.38 -14.07
N GLN A 187 -4.86 4.66 -14.89
CA GLN A 187 -5.00 5.28 -16.20
C GLN A 187 -4.64 4.28 -17.30
N ASN A 188 -5.19 4.48 -18.49
CA ASN A 188 -4.97 3.56 -19.60
C ASN A 188 -3.63 3.80 -20.31
N ILE A 189 -2.98 2.72 -20.71
CA ILE A 189 -1.77 2.76 -21.56
C ILE A 189 -2.13 3.21 -22.99
N VAL A 190 -3.34 2.90 -23.46
CA VAL A 190 -3.89 3.32 -24.76
C VAL A 190 -5.34 3.72 -24.56
N ASP A 191 -5.85 4.68 -25.33
CA ASP A 191 -7.25 5.12 -25.29
C ASP A 191 -8.21 3.92 -25.21
N GLY A 192 -9.05 3.87 -24.17
CA GLY A 192 -9.88 2.69 -23.87
C GLY A 192 -10.98 2.94 -22.83
N PRO A 193 -11.90 1.99 -22.62
CA PRO A 193 -13.02 2.16 -21.69
C PRO A 193 -12.56 2.43 -20.26
N HIS A 194 -13.13 3.46 -19.63
CA HIS A 194 -12.89 3.80 -18.23
C HIS A 194 -14.07 4.62 -17.69
N GLY A 195 -14.37 4.54 -16.38
CA GLY A 195 -15.50 5.26 -15.77
C GLY A 195 -15.32 6.79 -15.73
N ASP A 196 -14.06 7.24 -15.74
CA ASP A 196 -13.67 8.64 -15.95
C ASP A 196 -13.16 8.81 -17.39
N LEU A 197 -13.88 9.60 -18.21
CA LEU A 197 -13.58 9.84 -19.63
C LEU A 197 -12.23 10.52 -19.88
N ARG A 198 -11.64 11.18 -18.87
CA ARG A 198 -10.32 11.78 -19.00
C ARG A 198 -9.22 10.76 -18.72
N ARG A 199 -9.41 9.90 -17.71
CA ARG A 199 -8.51 8.76 -17.44
C ARG A 199 -8.59 7.66 -18.52
N ALA A 200 -9.65 7.69 -19.34
CA ALA A 200 -9.80 6.83 -20.51
C ALA A 200 -8.72 7.05 -21.59
N ARG A 201 -8.00 8.18 -21.56
CA ARG A 201 -6.99 8.57 -22.54
C ARG A 201 -5.62 7.96 -22.23
N THR A 202 -4.78 7.87 -23.26
CA THR A 202 -3.39 7.39 -23.24
C THR A 202 -2.56 8.23 -22.27
N ALA A 203 -2.19 7.62 -21.14
CA ALA A 203 -1.64 8.35 -19.99
C ALA A 203 -0.28 9.02 -20.25
N ALA A 204 0.57 8.40 -21.08
CA ALA A 204 1.90 8.89 -21.38
C ALA A 204 1.93 10.04 -22.41
N GLU A 205 0.80 10.33 -23.08
CA GLU A 205 0.70 11.28 -24.20
C GLU A 205 -0.35 12.37 -23.93
N SER A 206 -0.70 12.61 -22.66
CA SER A 206 -1.78 13.54 -22.31
C SER A 206 -1.60 14.18 -20.94
N ILE A 207 -1.97 15.47 -20.83
CA ILE A 207 -2.27 16.12 -19.56
C ILE A 207 -3.73 15.76 -19.22
N ILE A 208 -3.94 15.06 -18.10
CA ILE A 208 -5.25 14.51 -17.72
C ILE A 208 -5.74 15.17 -16.42
N PRO A 209 -6.64 16.16 -16.48
CA PRO A 209 -7.19 16.77 -15.27
C PRO A 209 -8.21 15.81 -14.63
N THR A 210 -7.99 15.37 -13.40
CA THR A 210 -8.87 14.43 -12.69
C THR A 210 -8.91 14.77 -11.20
N THR A 211 -9.73 14.04 -10.43
CA THR A 211 -9.76 14.17 -8.97
C THR A 211 -8.49 13.61 -8.34
N THR A 212 -8.05 14.24 -7.25
CA THR A 212 -7.00 13.75 -6.36
C THR A 212 -7.60 13.11 -5.11
#